data_AF-A0A0L0V4G1-F1
#
_entry.id   AF-A0A0L0V4G1-F1
#
_cell.length_a   1.000
_cell.length_b   1.000
_cell.length_c   1.000
_cell.angle_alpha   90.00
_cell.angle_beta   90.00
_cell.angle_gamma   90.00
#
_symmetry.space_group_name_H-M   'P 1'
#
loop_
_entity.id
_entity.type
_entity.pdbx_description
1 polymer ?
#
loop_
_entity_poly.entity_id
_entity_poly.type
_entity_poly.pdbx_seq_one_letter_code
_entity_poly.pdbx_strand_id
1 'polypeptide(L)'
;MNEHILARVIDRPTDGLDIQRAQLTGHCRLKIRGAHYPGLIPASVAEVALGRPATLGEQTVTGTLVSGLTSSDVALLDAFEGEEYEVQTALVNTIDCNSPPVEAVVYLYAPAIVSRNVLPCVWSYDEFLKNHATQWVVDPSMYR
;
A
#
# COMPACT_ATOMS: atom_id res chain seq x y z
N MET A 1 -2.47 4.80 3.38
CA MET A 1 -2.35 4.30 4.77
C MET A 1 -3.20 5.18 5.66
N ASN A 2 -4.01 4.62 6.56
CA ASN A 2 -4.74 5.41 7.55
C ASN A 2 -3.89 5.52 8.82
N GLU A 3 -3.71 6.72 9.35
CA GLU A 3 -2.90 6.99 10.55
C GLU A 3 -3.35 6.18 11.76
N HIS A 4 -4.65 5.92 11.91
CA HIS A 4 -5.19 5.12 13.02
C HIS A 4 -4.80 3.64 12.91
N ILE A 5 -4.75 3.11 11.69
CA ILE A 5 -4.30 1.74 11.46
C ILE A 5 -2.81 1.65 11.75
N LEU A 6 -2.03 2.62 11.24
CA LEU A 6 -0.59 2.67 11.48
C LEU A 6 -0.29 2.72 12.98
N ALA A 7 -0.86 3.67 13.72
CA ALA A 7 -0.69 3.83 15.17
C ALA A 7 -0.99 2.54 15.94
N ARG A 8 -2.04 1.83 15.52
CA ARG A 8 -2.43 0.55 16.11
C ARG A 8 -1.44 -0.57 15.83
N VAL A 9 -0.85 -0.62 14.63
CA VAL A 9 0.13 -1.65 14.26
C VAL A 9 1.47 -1.43 14.96
N ILE A 10 1.95 -0.19 15.01
CA ILE A 10 3.22 0.16 15.67
C ILE A 10 3.10 0.30 17.20
N ASP A 11 1.91 0.09 17.75
CA ASP A 11 1.57 0.18 19.19
C ASP A 11 2.02 1.50 19.85
N ARG A 12 2.03 2.59 19.07
CA ARG A 12 2.38 3.93 19.56
C ARG A 12 1.69 5.03 18.72
N PRO A 13 1.47 6.23 19.29
CA PRO A 13 0.95 7.34 18.52
C PRO A 13 1.89 7.69 17.37
N THR A 14 1.32 8.08 16.23
CA THR A 14 2.05 8.57 15.06
C THR A 14 2.54 10.01 15.22
N ASP A 15 2.39 10.58 16.42
CA ASP A 15 2.87 11.92 16.78
C ASP A 15 4.39 11.99 16.64
N GLY A 16 4.85 12.78 15.67
CA GLY A 16 6.27 12.94 15.34
C GLY A 16 6.75 12.10 14.14
N LEU A 17 5.87 11.32 13.50
CA LEU A 17 6.15 10.75 12.18
C LEU A 17 5.89 11.80 11.10
N ASP A 18 6.78 11.86 10.11
CA ASP A 18 6.56 12.68 8.93
C ASP A 18 5.78 11.84 7.90
N ILE A 19 4.51 12.20 7.72
CA ILE A 19 3.56 11.49 6.87
C ILE A 19 3.23 12.40 5.69
N GLN A 20 3.73 12.06 4.51
CA GLN A 20 3.55 12.87 3.31
C GLN A 20 3.08 12.03 2.13
N ARG A 21 2.46 12.68 1.14
CA ARG A 21 2.02 11.97 -0.06
C ARG A 21 3.22 11.65 -0.96
N ALA A 22 3.24 10.43 -1.47
CA ALA A 22 4.29 9.98 -2.37
C ALA A 22 3.74 9.17 -3.54
N GLN A 23 4.52 9.11 -4.61
CA GLN A 23 4.26 8.33 -5.81
C GLN A 23 5.42 7.37 -6.07
N LEU A 24 5.07 6.10 -6.25
CA LEU A 24 5.97 5.04 -6.65
C LEU A 24 5.71 4.70 -8.12
N THR A 25 6.74 4.78 -8.95
CA THR A 25 6.66 4.40 -10.37
C THR A 25 7.18 2.97 -10.58
N GLY A 26 6.77 2.34 -11.69
CA GLY A 26 7.18 0.96 -12.03
C GLY A 26 6.45 -0.13 -11.24
N HIS A 27 5.39 0.23 -10.52
CA HIS A 27 4.59 -0.68 -9.73
C HIS A 27 3.10 -0.44 -10.00
N CYS A 28 2.28 -1.47 -9.82
CA CYS A 28 0.85 -1.44 -10.04
C CYS A 28 0.13 -1.93 -8.79
N ARG A 29 -1.06 -1.37 -8.51
CA ARG A 29 -1.99 -1.92 -7.52
C ARG A 29 -3.01 -2.80 -8.21
N LEU A 30 -2.95 -4.11 -7.97
CA LEU A 30 -3.95 -5.05 -8.47
C LEU A 30 -4.88 -5.50 -7.34
N LYS A 31 -6.11 -5.84 -7.72
CA LYS A 31 -7.11 -6.33 -6.77
C LYS A 31 -6.81 -7.79 -6.43
N ILE A 32 -6.74 -8.10 -5.13
CA ILE A 32 -6.59 -9.48 -4.67
C ILE A 32 -7.98 -10.11 -4.48
N ARG A 33 -8.15 -11.36 -4.91
CA ARG A 33 -9.38 -12.14 -4.79
C ARG A 33 -9.69 -12.40 -3.31
N GLY A 34 -10.86 -11.96 -2.87
CA GLY A 34 -11.33 -12.17 -1.49
C GLY A 34 -10.70 -11.22 -0.46
N ALA A 35 -9.83 -10.30 -0.88
CA ALA A 35 -9.28 -9.29 -0.01
C ALA A 35 -9.89 -7.91 -0.32
N HIS A 36 -10.02 -7.10 0.72
CA HIS A 36 -10.46 -5.70 0.61
C HIS A 36 -9.31 -4.71 0.40
N TYR A 37 -8.08 -5.23 0.29
CA TYR A 37 -6.85 -4.46 0.11
C TYR A 37 -6.20 -4.75 -1.26
N PRO A 38 -5.52 -3.76 -1.86
CA PRO A 38 -4.75 -3.97 -3.08
C PRO A 38 -3.41 -4.69 -2.77
N GLY A 39 -2.94 -5.49 -3.73
CA GLY A 39 -1.56 -5.97 -3.75
C GLY A 39 -0.70 -5.01 -4.57
N LEU A 40 0.40 -4.52 -3.98
CA LEU A 40 1.42 -3.77 -4.69
C LEU A 40 2.32 -4.76 -5.44
N ILE A 41 2.37 -4.68 -6.76
CA ILE A 41 3.04 -5.66 -7.61
C ILE A 41 3.91 -4.91 -8.63
N PRO A 42 5.12 -5.39 -8.96
CA PRO A 42 5.95 -4.79 -10.01
C PRO A 42 5.21 -4.74 -11.36
N ALA A 43 5.44 -3.68 -12.15
CA ALA A 43 4.78 -3.51 -13.44
C ALA A 43 4.97 -4.74 -14.35
N SER A 44 6.18 -5.30 -14.40
CA SER A 44 6.48 -6.51 -15.18
C SER A 44 5.60 -7.71 -14.82
N VAL A 45 5.32 -7.91 -13.53
CA VAL A 45 4.45 -8.99 -13.04
C VAL A 45 2.98 -8.65 -13.31
N ALA A 46 2.60 -7.39 -13.15
CA ALA A 46 1.26 -6.92 -13.43
C ALA A 46 0.88 -7.08 -14.92
N GLU A 47 1.81 -6.88 -15.84
CA GLU A 47 1.59 -7.10 -17.28
C GLU A 47 1.26 -8.56 -17.59
N VAL A 48 1.97 -9.49 -16.95
CA VAL A 48 1.70 -10.93 -17.06
C VAL A 48 0.32 -11.25 -16.49
N ALA A 49 -0.02 -10.72 -15.32
CA ALA A 49 -1.32 -10.94 -14.68
C ALA A 49 -2.50 -10.33 -15.46
N LEU A 50 -2.30 -9.18 -16.10
CA LEU A 50 -3.30 -8.48 -16.91
C LEU A 50 -3.39 -9.03 -18.34
N GLY A 51 -2.39 -9.76 -18.81
CA GLY A 51 -2.28 -10.19 -20.21
C GLY A 51 -2.13 -9.03 -21.21
N ARG A 52 -1.77 -7.84 -20.73
CA ARG A 52 -1.56 -6.62 -21.53
C ARG A 52 -0.54 -5.71 -20.84
N PRO A 53 0.13 -4.80 -21.57
CA PRO A 53 0.95 -3.77 -20.96
C PRO A 53 0.09 -2.89 -20.04
N ALA A 54 0.62 -2.58 -18.85
CA ALA A 54 0.04 -1.62 -17.94
C ALA A 54 0.28 -0.21 -18.49
N THR A 55 -0.70 0.67 -18.40
CA THR A 55 -0.55 2.08 -18.80
C THR A 55 0.34 2.82 -17.80
N LEU A 56 0.92 3.96 -18.20
CA LEU A 56 1.79 4.75 -17.31
C LEU A 56 1.08 5.17 -16.00
N GLY A 57 -0.22 5.45 -16.07
CA GLY A 57 -1.03 5.74 -14.88
C GLY A 57 -1.25 4.52 -13.99
N GLU A 58 -1.34 3.32 -14.56
CA GLU A 58 -1.45 2.06 -13.80
C GLU A 58 -0.12 1.67 -13.17
N GLN A 59 1.01 1.97 -13.84
CA GLN A 59 2.38 1.77 -13.35
C GLN A 59 2.84 2.87 -12.37
N THR A 60 1.93 3.72 -11.92
CA THR A 60 2.19 4.78 -10.95
C THR A 60 1.25 4.63 -9.77
N VAL A 61 1.81 4.29 -8.62
CA VAL A 61 1.06 4.11 -7.37
C VAL A 61 1.23 5.33 -6.49
N THR A 62 0.12 6.03 -6.27
CA THR A 62 0.05 7.10 -5.27
C THR A 62 -0.30 6.52 -3.90
N GLY A 63 0.55 6.81 -2.92
CA GLY A 63 0.43 6.34 -1.55
C GLY A 63 0.93 7.39 -0.54
N THR A 64 1.36 6.89 0.62
CA THR A 64 1.81 7.69 1.75
C THR A 64 3.20 7.22 2.13
N LEU A 65 4.17 8.13 2.16
CA LEU A 65 5.49 7.89 2.72
C LEU A 65 5.45 8.26 4.20
N VAL A 66 5.95 7.36 5.05
CA VAL A 66 6.04 7.55 6.49
C VAL A 66 7.51 7.52 6.87
N SER A 67 8.01 8.60 7.45
CA SER A 67 9.39 8.74 7.92
C SER A 67 9.41 8.91 9.44
N GLY A 68 10.50 8.47 10.09
CA GLY A 68 10.65 8.51 11.55
C GLY A 68 10.25 7.23 12.28
N LEU A 69 10.05 6.13 11.54
CA LEU A 69 9.83 4.80 12.10
C LEU A 69 11.13 4.26 12.69
N THR A 70 11.04 3.68 13.88
CA THR A 70 12.13 2.95 14.53
C THR A 70 12.23 1.53 13.98
N SER A 71 13.37 0.85 14.17
CA SER A 71 13.52 -0.55 13.78
C SER A 71 12.46 -1.47 14.43
N SER A 72 12.01 -1.14 15.64
CA SER A 72 10.93 -1.86 16.31
C SER A 72 9.58 -1.65 15.63
N ASP A 73 9.28 -0.42 15.19
CA ASP A 73 8.05 -0.13 14.43
C ASP A 73 8.02 -0.91 13.11
N VAL A 74 9.17 -0.97 12.42
CA VAL A 74 9.31 -1.74 11.17
C VAL A 74 9.12 -3.24 11.43
N ALA A 75 9.68 -3.78 12.51
CA ALA A 75 9.49 -5.20 12.85
C ALA A 75 8.01 -5.55 13.15
N LEU A 76 7.25 -4.62 13.75
CA LEU A 76 5.81 -4.79 13.96
C LEU A 76 5.04 -4.75 12.64
N LEU A 77 5.42 -3.86 11.72
CA LEU A 77 4.85 -3.81 10.37
C LEU A 77 5.14 -5.11 9.60
N ASP A 78 6.38 -5.60 9.64
CA ASP A 78 6.76 -6.86 9.01
C ASP A 78 5.92 -8.03 9.57
N ALA A 79 5.72 -8.08 10.89
CA ALA A 79 4.88 -9.10 11.53
C ALA A 79 3.39 -8.97 11.17
N PHE A 80 2.91 -7.75 10.93
CA PHE A 80 1.51 -7.48 10.55
C PHE A 80 1.22 -7.86 9.10
N GLU A 81 2.13 -7.52 8.18
CA GLU A 81 2.02 -7.85 6.75
C GLU A 81 2.23 -9.36 6.52
N GLY A 82 3.04 -10.01 7.37
CA GLY A 82 3.23 -11.46 7.38
C GLY A 82 3.95 -12.00 6.14
N GLU A 83 3.74 -13.28 5.85
CA GLU A 83 4.39 -13.95 4.70
C GLU A 83 3.72 -13.65 3.35
N GLU A 84 2.64 -12.86 3.34
CA GLU A 84 1.93 -12.50 2.10
C GLU A 84 2.67 -11.44 1.29
N TYR A 85 3.57 -10.69 1.94
CA TYR A 85 4.31 -9.60 1.34
C TYR A 85 5.83 -9.78 1.53
N GLU A 86 6.57 -9.46 0.49
CA GLU A 86 8.02 -9.38 0.50
C GLU A 86 8.44 -7.91 0.66
N VAL A 87 9.38 -7.67 1.56
CA VAL A 87 9.97 -6.35 1.78
C VAL A 87 10.94 -6.03 0.64
N GLN A 88 10.74 -4.90 -0.03
CA GLN A 88 11.65 -4.40 -1.06
C GLN A 88 11.95 -2.91 -0.85
N THR A 89 13.14 -2.50 -1.22
CA THR A 89 13.52 -1.08 -1.25
C THR A 89 13.23 -0.49 -2.64
N ALA A 90 12.53 0.64 -2.68
CA ALA A 90 12.18 1.33 -3.91
C ALA A 90 12.31 2.86 -3.78
N LEU A 91 12.57 3.53 -4.91
CA LEU A 91 12.62 4.98 -4.96
C LEU A 91 11.21 5.56 -5.11
N VAL A 92 10.82 6.43 -4.19
CA VAL A 92 9.52 7.10 -4.17
C VAL A 92 9.69 8.61 -4.37
N ASN A 93 8.79 9.21 -5.13
CA ASN A 93 8.76 10.65 -5.33
C ASN A 93 7.74 11.28 -4.39
N THR A 94 8.16 12.21 -3.54
CA THR A 94 7.24 13.00 -2.71
C THR A 94 6.45 13.97 -3.59
N ILE A 95 5.13 14.08 -3.39
CA ILE A 95 4.27 14.93 -4.24
C ILE A 95 4.46 16.41 -3.90
N ASP A 96 4.68 16.72 -2.63
CA ASP A 96 4.64 18.08 -2.11
C ASP A 96 5.99 18.80 -2.23
N CYS A 97 7.06 18.07 -2.59
CA CYS A 97 8.41 18.59 -2.65
C CYS A 97 9.05 18.21 -4.00
N ASN A 98 9.65 19.18 -4.71
CA ASN A 98 10.59 18.96 -5.82
C ASN A 98 11.91 18.31 -5.33
N SER A 99 11.83 17.50 -4.28
CA SER A 99 12.91 16.75 -3.68
C SER A 99 13.32 15.61 -4.60
N PRO A 100 14.60 15.20 -4.57
CA PRO A 100 15.00 13.97 -5.24
C PRO A 100 14.20 12.77 -4.73
N PRO A 101 14.07 11.71 -5.55
CA PRO A 101 13.43 10.47 -5.11
C PRO A 101 14.06 9.97 -3.81
N VAL A 102 13.21 9.61 -2.85
CA VAL A 102 13.62 9.10 -1.54
C VAL A 102 13.60 7.58 -1.61
N GLU A 103 14.65 6.95 -1.07
CA GLU A 103 14.67 5.50 -0.91
C GLU A 103 13.77 5.10 0.26
N ALA A 104 12.78 4.26 -0.02
CA ALA A 104 11.79 3.82 0.95
C ALA A 104 11.57 2.31 0.89
N VAL A 105 11.19 1.74 2.02
CA VAL A 105 10.79 0.34 2.11
C VAL A 105 9.32 0.21 1.69
N VAL A 106 9.05 -0.74 0.82
CA VAL A 106 7.72 -1.05 0.29
C VAL A 106 7.43 -2.55 0.44
N TYR A 107 6.17 -2.87 0.75
CA TYR A 107 5.69 -4.25 0.85
C TYR A 107 5.10 -4.67 -0.49
N LEU A 108 5.75 -5.62 -1.16
CA LEU A 108 5.31 -6.16 -2.45
C LEU A 108 4.56 -7.47 -2.22
N TYR A 109 3.43 -7.64 -2.89
CA TYR A 109 2.67 -8.87 -2.80
C TYR A 109 3.48 -10.02 -3.42
N ALA A 110 3.72 -11.07 -2.65
CA ALA A 110 4.67 -12.11 -3.00
C ALA A 110 4.34 -12.75 -4.37
N PRO A 111 5.27 -12.81 -5.34
CA PRO A 111 5.02 -13.30 -6.69
C PRO A 111 4.45 -14.74 -6.74
N ALA A 112 4.82 -15.57 -5.76
CA ALA A 112 4.32 -16.92 -5.62
C ALA A 112 2.80 -16.97 -5.35
N ILE A 113 2.25 -15.95 -4.69
CA ILE A 113 0.84 -15.83 -4.33
C ILE A 113 0.07 -15.06 -5.42
N VAL A 114 0.74 -14.14 -6.11
CA VAL A 114 0.17 -13.33 -7.23
C VAL A 114 -0.58 -14.21 -8.24
N SER A 115 0.05 -15.29 -8.70
CA SER A 115 -0.53 -16.17 -9.74
C SER A 115 -1.83 -16.89 -9.32
N ARG A 116 -2.11 -17.00 -8.01
CA ARG A 116 -3.26 -17.74 -7.48
C ARG A 116 -4.41 -16.82 -7.10
N ASN A 117 -4.10 -15.64 -6.58
CA ASN A 117 -5.07 -14.79 -5.91
C ASN A 117 -5.27 -13.42 -6.57
N VAL A 118 -4.43 -12.98 -7.50
CA VAL A 118 -4.61 -11.67 -8.14
C VAL A 118 -5.72 -11.75 -9.20
N LEU A 119 -6.66 -10.82 -9.14
CA LEU A 119 -7.66 -10.63 -10.19
C LEU A 119 -7.05 -9.79 -11.33
N PRO A 120 -7.40 -10.06 -12.60
CA PRO A 120 -6.91 -9.32 -13.76
C PRO A 120 -7.60 -7.95 -13.88
N CYS A 121 -7.74 -7.22 -12.78
CA CYS A 121 -8.32 -5.89 -12.73
C CYS A 121 -7.50 -4.98 -11.83
N VAL A 122 -7.24 -3.77 -12.34
CA VAL A 122 -6.56 -2.72 -11.58
C VAL A 122 -7.47 -2.27 -10.45
N TRP A 123 -6.91 -2.14 -9.24
CA TRP A 123 -7.66 -1.70 -8.09
C TRP A 123 -7.83 -0.18 -8.13
N SER A 124 -9.08 0.30 -8.10
CA SER A 124 -9.40 1.73 -8.02
C SER A 124 -9.79 2.12 -6.60
N TYR A 125 -9.18 3.21 -6.11
CA TYR A 125 -9.51 3.80 -4.82
C TYR A 125 -10.99 4.24 -4.73
N ASP A 126 -11.59 4.64 -5.86
CA ASP A 126 -12.99 5.06 -5.94
C ASP A 126 -13.97 3.91 -5.67
N GLU A 127 -13.64 2.67 -6.07
CA GLU A 127 -14.47 1.50 -5.77
C GLU A 127 -14.43 1.15 -4.27
N PHE A 128 -13.27 1.30 -3.62
CA PHE A 128 -13.13 1.06 -2.18
C PHE A 128 -13.92 2.07 -1.35
N LEU A 129 -13.81 3.36 -1.68
CA LEU A 129 -14.56 4.41 -0.98
C LEU A 129 -16.07 4.24 -1.14
N LYS A 130 -16.55 3.83 -2.32
CA LYS A 130 -17.99 3.62 -2.55
C LYS A 130 -18.57 2.43 -1.80
N ASN A 131 -17.83 1.33 -1.67
CA ASN A 131 -18.41 0.05 -1.21
C ASN A 131 -17.97 -0.38 0.19
N HIS A 132 -16.86 0.14 0.73
CA HIS A 132 -16.27 -0.38 1.97
C HIS A 132 -15.89 0.70 2.99
N ALA A 133 -15.96 2.00 2.66
CA ALA A 133 -15.65 3.07 3.60
C ALA A 133 -16.53 3.01 4.88
N THR A 134 -17.78 2.59 4.74
CA THR A 134 -18.73 2.44 5.83
C THR A 134 -18.38 1.34 6.83
N GLN A 135 -17.45 0.42 6.56
CA GLN A 135 -17.03 -0.59 7.53
C GLN A 135 -15.86 -0.14 8.42
N TRP A 136 -15.08 0.86 7.98
CA TRP A 136 -13.89 1.33 8.69
C TRP A 136 -14.07 2.70 9.34
N VAL A 137 -15.15 3.42 8.99
CA VAL A 137 -15.52 4.75 9.52
C VAL A 137 -16.71 4.65 10.51
N VAL A 138 -17.10 3.46 10.96
CA VAL A 138 -18.13 3.35 12.02
C VAL A 138 -17.53 3.81 13.35
N ASP A 139 -17.78 5.08 13.59
CA ASP A 139 -17.71 5.83 14.83
C ASP A 139 -17.97 4.95 16.09
N PRO A 140 -17.08 4.98 17.10
CA PRO A 140 -17.29 4.27 18.37
C PRO A 140 -18.52 4.74 19.16
N SER A 141 -19.18 5.84 18.76
CA SER A 141 -20.33 6.40 19.47
C SER A 141 -21.67 5.75 19.16
N MET A 142 -21.75 4.77 18.24
CA MET A 142 -23.03 4.15 17.85
C MET A 142 -23.57 3.07 18.81
N TYR A 143 -22.91 2.83 19.94
CA TYR A 143 -23.45 2.01 21.03
C TYR A 143 -23.49 2.80 22.35
N ARG A 144 -24.47 3.70 22.47
CA ARG A 144 -25.00 4.14 23.76
C ARG A 144 -26.51 4.06 23.76
#